data_AF-A0A1U7YI67-F1
#
_entry.id   AF-A0A1U7YI67-F1
#
_cell.length_a   1.000
_cell.length_b   1.000
_cell.length_c   1.000
_cell.angle_alpha   90.00
_cell.angle_beta   90.00
_cell.angle_gamma   90.00
#
_symmetry.space_group_name_H-M   'P 1'
#
loop_
_entity.id
_entity.type
_entity.pdbx_description
1 polymer ?
#
loop_
_entity_poly.entity_id
_entity_poly.type
_entity_poly.pdbx_seq_one_letter_code
_entity_poly.pdbx_strand_id
1 'polypeptide(L)'
;MSHAEVFEELHKKKKKDGTREHWVETRASDTYEDYHKKLEEWHQTQPLSTQPTPDDMASLWTEAAGGENKGRIYGLGVHQPTSHPKPLLANSSSSQNQEQMEDVRNEIRELKQQLDSQYGTFVKMQKFMRKHGHDLSDDEDEQTESDV
;
A
#
# COMPACT_ATOMS: atom_id res chain seq x y z
N MET A 1 10.41 1.06 -1.75
CA MET A 1 9.93 2.37 -1.32
C MET A 1 11.07 3.10 -0.64
N SER A 2 11.39 4.30 -1.09
CA SER A 2 12.41 5.16 -0.49
C SER A 2 11.90 5.78 0.82
N HIS A 3 12.81 6.29 1.65
CA HIS A 3 12.43 6.99 2.87
C HIS A 3 11.55 8.22 2.57
N ALA A 4 11.88 8.97 1.52
CA ALA A 4 11.12 10.14 1.08
C ALA A 4 9.68 9.76 0.65
N GLU A 5 9.50 8.64 -0.06
CA GLU A 5 8.16 8.14 -0.44
C GLU A 5 7.32 7.77 0.78
N VAL A 6 7.92 7.08 1.77
CA VAL A 6 7.24 6.73 3.02
C VAL A 6 6.90 8.00 3.82
N PHE A 7 7.81 8.98 3.82
CA PHE A 7 7.59 10.26 4.48
C PHE A 7 6.41 11.01 3.87
N GLU A 8 6.34 11.08 2.54
CA GLU A 8 5.22 11.67 1.80
C GLU A 8 3.89 10.97 2.11
N GLU A 9 3.89 9.64 2.08
CA GLU A 9 2.74 8.82 2.47
C GLU A 9 2.28 9.09 3.91
N LEU A 10 3.18 9.36 4.85
CA LEU A 10 2.79 9.60 6.25
C LEU A 10 2.42 11.05 6.54
N HIS A 11 3.01 12.01 5.82
CA HIS A 11 2.88 13.45 6.12
C HIS A 11 1.98 14.19 5.14
N LYS A 12 1.39 13.51 4.14
CA LYS A 12 0.31 14.08 3.33
C LYS A 12 -1.07 13.59 3.78
N LYS A 13 -1.99 14.54 3.91
CA LYS A 13 -3.39 14.33 4.28
C LYS A 13 -4.09 13.49 3.20
N LYS A 14 -4.58 12.32 3.62
CA LYS A 14 -5.43 11.46 2.78
C LYS A 14 -6.83 12.04 2.66
N LYS A 15 -7.30 12.23 1.42
CA LYS A 15 -8.69 12.59 1.10
C LYS A 15 -9.58 11.35 1.06
N LYS A 16 -10.91 11.57 1.03
CA LYS A 16 -11.91 10.49 1.00
C LYS A 16 -11.80 9.59 -0.24
N ASP A 17 -11.34 10.14 -1.35
CA ASP A 17 -11.09 9.46 -2.62
C ASP A 17 -9.75 8.67 -2.64
N GLY A 18 -8.97 8.74 -1.55
CA GLY A 18 -7.68 8.07 -1.43
C GLY A 18 -6.48 8.88 -1.90
N THR A 19 -6.67 10.06 -2.48
CA THR A 19 -5.58 10.94 -2.93
C THR A 19 -4.87 11.62 -1.76
N ARG A 20 -3.59 11.98 -1.94
CA ARG A 20 -2.73 12.64 -0.94
C ARG A 20 -2.04 13.84 -1.57
N GLU A 21 -2.57 15.03 -1.34
CA GLU A 21 -2.06 16.25 -2.00
C GLU A 21 -1.42 17.25 -1.01
N HIS A 22 -2.01 17.44 0.17
CA HIS A 22 -1.60 18.50 1.08
C HIS A 22 -0.77 17.96 2.25
N TRP A 23 0.35 18.62 2.55
CA TRP A 23 1.13 18.36 3.75
C TRP A 23 0.32 18.62 5.02
N VAL A 24 0.54 17.80 6.03
CA VAL A 24 -0.10 17.92 7.36
C VAL A 24 0.45 19.13 8.12
N GLU A 25 1.74 19.44 7.95
CA GLU A 25 2.41 20.57 8.57
C GLU A 25 3.44 21.21 7.63
N THR A 26 3.70 22.51 7.80
CA THR A 26 4.65 23.28 6.98
C THR A 26 6.04 22.68 7.02
N ARG A 27 6.50 22.27 8.21
CA ARG A 27 7.81 21.63 8.41
C ARG A 27 8.02 20.41 7.50
N ALA A 28 6.97 19.62 7.25
CA ALA A 28 7.06 18.45 6.38
C ALA A 28 7.30 18.85 4.93
N SER A 29 6.64 19.91 4.44
CA SER A 29 6.91 20.48 3.11
C SER A 29 8.33 20.99 3.02
N ASP A 30 8.74 21.82 3.98
CA ASP A 30 10.06 22.48 3.99
C ASP A 30 11.19 21.45 3.98
N THR A 31 11.14 20.44 4.86
CA THR A 31 12.16 19.37 4.92
C THR A 31 12.18 18.56 3.63
N TYR A 32 11.03 18.25 3.03
CA TYR A 32 10.96 17.49 1.79
C TYR A 32 11.55 18.27 0.61
N GLU A 33 11.22 19.55 0.49
CA GLU A 33 11.74 20.45 -0.54
C GLU A 33 13.25 20.65 -0.40
N ASP A 34 13.74 20.91 0.81
CA ASP A 34 15.17 21.05 1.09
C ASP A 34 15.94 19.76 0.79
N TYR A 35 15.36 18.60 1.10
CA TYR A 35 15.97 17.31 0.78
C TYR A 35 16.14 17.13 -0.73
N HIS A 36 15.10 17.39 -1.53
CA HIS A 36 15.19 17.27 -2.99
C HIS A 36 16.17 18.27 -3.59
N LYS A 37 16.20 19.50 -3.07
CA LYS A 37 17.21 20.49 -3.47
C LYS A 37 18.62 19.99 -3.20
N LYS A 38 18.89 19.46 -2.02
CA LYS A 38 20.20 18.90 -1.64
C LYS A 38 20.57 17.67 -2.46
N LEU A 39 19.59 16.84 -2.78
CA LEU A 39 19.78 15.67 -3.63
C LEU A 39 20.18 16.08 -5.05
N GLU A 40 19.52 17.09 -5.60
CA GLU A 40 19.87 17.66 -6.91
C GLU A 40 21.28 18.30 -6.89
N GLU A 41 21.61 19.06 -5.84
CA GLU A 41 22.96 19.61 -5.64
C GLU A 41 24.01 18.49 -5.54
N TRP A 42 23.72 17.41 -4.81
CA TRP A 42 24.61 16.24 -4.74
C TRP A 42 24.81 15.64 -6.12
N HIS A 43 23.74 15.43 -6.89
CA HIS A 43 23.82 14.88 -8.25
C HIS A 43 24.71 15.74 -9.17
N GLN A 44 24.72 17.06 -9.01
CA GLN A 44 25.59 17.97 -9.78
C GLN A 44 27.07 17.88 -9.39
N THR A 45 27.38 17.51 -8.15
CA THR A 45 28.76 17.35 -7.67
C THR A 45 29.38 16.00 -8.03
N GLN A 46 28.54 15.02 -8.38
CA GLN A 46 28.97 13.66 -8.64
C GLN A 46 29.12 13.36 -10.14
N PRO A 47 29.92 12.35 -10.52
CA PRO A 47 29.93 11.84 -11.88
C PRO A 47 28.53 11.42 -12.31
N LEU A 48 28.17 11.64 -13.58
CA LEU A 48 26.81 11.51 -14.14
C LEU A 48 26.14 10.13 -13.96
N SER A 49 26.92 9.09 -13.63
CA SER A 49 26.44 7.71 -13.39
C SER A 49 26.44 7.32 -11.91
N THR A 50 26.75 8.23 -11.00
CA THR A 50 26.85 7.92 -9.57
C THR A 50 25.46 8.02 -8.95
N GLN A 51 24.99 6.92 -8.39
CA GLN A 51 23.77 6.89 -7.60
C GLN A 51 24.12 7.12 -6.13
N PRO A 52 23.32 7.90 -5.38
CA PRO A 52 23.55 8.11 -3.96
C PRO A 52 23.37 6.79 -3.20
N THR A 53 24.32 6.51 -2.30
CA THR A 53 24.21 5.36 -1.40
C THR A 53 23.12 5.61 -0.36
N PRO A 54 22.61 4.55 0.31
CA PRO A 54 21.68 4.75 1.43
C PRO A 54 22.21 5.68 2.52
N ASP A 55 23.52 5.68 2.79
CA ASP A 55 24.17 6.55 3.77
C ASP A 55 24.23 8.01 3.27
N ASP A 56 24.47 8.23 1.97
CA ASP A 56 24.39 9.57 1.36
C ASP A 56 22.97 10.12 1.49
N MET A 57 21.97 9.31 1.15
CA MET A 57 20.55 9.68 1.24
C MET A 57 20.15 10.02 2.67
N ALA A 58 20.58 9.22 3.65
CA ALA A 58 20.34 9.49 5.06
C ALA A 58 21.04 10.77 5.54
N SER A 59 22.26 11.03 5.06
CA SER A 59 23.03 12.23 5.40
C SER A 59 22.36 13.49 4.84
N LEU A 60 21.96 13.47 3.56
CA LEU A 60 21.24 14.57 2.90
C LEU A 60 19.92 14.86 3.61
N TRP A 61 19.17 13.83 3.99
CA TRP A 61 17.94 14.01 4.75
C TRP A 61 18.21 14.57 6.15
N THR A 62 19.23 14.08 6.83
CA THR A 62 19.62 14.59 8.16
C THR A 62 19.89 16.09 8.09
N GLU A 63 20.60 16.54 7.07
CA GLU A 63 20.88 17.96 6.86
C GLU A 63 19.60 18.75 6.58
N ALA A 64 18.73 18.27 5.68
CA ALA A 64 17.44 18.90 5.36
C ALA A 64 16.50 18.98 6.58
N ALA A 65 16.55 17.99 7.46
CA ALA A 65 15.72 17.91 8.67
C ALA A 65 16.20 18.84 9.81
N GLY A 66 17.32 19.56 9.62
CA GLY A 66 17.95 20.42 10.62
C GLY A 66 18.89 19.68 11.57
N GLY A 67 19.38 18.51 11.16
CA GLY A 67 20.34 17.69 11.90
C GLY A 67 19.69 16.73 12.91
N GLU A 68 20.55 16.07 13.67
CA GLU A 68 20.16 15.18 14.76
C GLU A 68 19.88 16.00 16.04
N ASN A 69 18.71 15.79 16.64
CA ASN A 69 18.35 16.35 17.93
C ASN A 69 18.04 15.23 18.92
N LYS A 70 18.85 15.12 19.99
CA LYS A 70 18.73 14.09 21.04
C LYS A 70 18.68 12.66 20.47
N GLY A 71 19.57 12.31 19.55
CA GLY A 71 19.56 10.96 18.96
C GLY A 71 18.54 10.77 17.84
N ARG A 72 17.76 11.80 17.49
CA ARG A 72 16.61 11.68 16.58
C ARG A 72 16.67 12.67 15.44
N ILE A 73 16.30 12.21 14.26
CA ILE A 73 16.16 13.02 13.05
C ILE A 73 14.68 13.05 12.69
N TYR A 74 14.18 14.24 12.34
CA TYR A 74 12.79 14.39 11.92
C TYR A 74 12.51 13.57 10.65
N GLY A 75 11.44 12.77 10.69
CA GLY A 75 11.09 11.83 9.61
C GLY A 75 11.83 10.49 9.64
N LEU A 76 13.02 10.37 10.27
CA LEU A 76 13.77 9.10 10.35
C LEU A 76 13.65 8.39 11.71
N GLY A 77 13.37 9.12 12.78
CA GLY A 77 13.38 8.55 14.13
C GLY A 77 14.80 8.50 14.72
N VAL A 78 15.16 7.43 15.44
CA VAL A 78 16.48 7.33 16.09
C VAL A 78 17.56 7.04 15.05
N HIS A 79 18.56 7.91 14.96
CA HIS A 79 19.70 7.72 14.06
C HIS A 79 20.59 6.59 14.61
N GLN A 80 20.65 5.45 13.92
CA GLN A 80 21.63 4.41 14.20
C GLN A 80 22.72 4.48 13.13
N PRO A 81 23.97 4.78 13.50
CA PRO A 81 25.10 4.61 12.59
C PRO A 81 25.12 3.17 12.06
N THR A 82 25.25 3.00 10.75
CA THR A 82 25.37 1.69 10.09
C THR A 82 26.65 0.93 10.49
N SER A 83 27.56 1.57 11.24
CA SER A 83 28.79 0.97 11.73
C SER A 83 28.63 0.42 13.15
N HIS A 84 28.28 -0.88 13.21
CA HIS A 84 28.23 -1.80 14.35
C HIS A 84 26.85 -2.06 14.96
N PRO A 85 26.27 -3.27 14.76
CA PRO A 85 25.14 -3.69 15.54
C PRO A 85 25.63 -3.96 16.97
N LYS A 86 25.29 -3.07 17.92
CA LYS A 86 25.32 -3.43 19.34
C LYS A 86 24.13 -4.39 19.57
N PRO A 87 24.35 -5.61 20.07
CA PRO A 87 23.25 -6.50 20.44
C PRO A 87 22.62 -5.95 21.72
N LEU A 88 21.66 -5.05 21.58
CA LEU A 88 20.83 -4.59 22.68
C LEU A 88 19.43 -5.17 22.49
N LEU A 89 19.17 -6.23 23.27
CA LEU A 89 17.87 -6.71 23.74
C LEU A 89 16.70 -6.42 22.79
N ALA A 90 16.41 -7.41 21.94
CA ALA A 90 15.16 -7.49 21.21
C ALA A 90 14.00 -7.51 22.20
N ASN A 91 13.37 -6.36 22.40
CA ASN A 91 12.09 -6.29 23.10
C ASN A 91 11.07 -7.13 22.32
N SER A 92 10.26 -7.92 23.03
CA SER A 92 9.31 -8.95 22.58
C SER A 92 8.19 -8.51 21.62
N SER A 93 8.31 -7.40 20.89
CA SER A 93 7.30 -6.95 19.91
C SER A 93 7.33 -7.70 18.58
N SER A 94 8.38 -8.49 18.31
CA SER A 94 8.49 -9.21 17.03
C SER A 94 7.47 -10.33 16.86
N SER A 95 7.10 -11.04 17.93
CA SER A 95 6.19 -12.20 17.79
C SER A 95 4.74 -11.78 17.55
N GLN A 96 4.28 -10.72 18.23
CA GLN A 96 2.91 -10.24 18.13
C GLN A 96 2.59 -9.67 16.74
N ASN A 97 3.57 -9.03 16.09
CA ASN A 97 3.43 -8.55 14.71
C ASN A 97 3.47 -9.69 13.67
N GLN A 98 4.21 -10.77 13.97
CA GLN A 98 4.27 -11.94 13.08
C GLN A 98 2.95 -12.71 13.08
N GLU A 99 2.39 -12.95 14.27
CA GLU A 99 1.09 -13.62 14.45
C GLU A 99 -0.04 -12.86 13.73
N GLN A 100 -0.13 -11.54 13.93
CA GLN A 100 -1.12 -10.70 13.23
C GLN A 100 -0.98 -10.76 11.70
N MET A 101 0.25 -10.82 11.19
CA MET A 101 0.47 -10.92 9.75
C MET A 101 0.14 -12.31 9.21
N GLU A 102 0.35 -13.36 10.01
CA GLU A 102 -0.11 -14.72 9.72
C GLU A 102 -1.64 -14.79 9.63
N ASP A 103 -2.35 -14.18 10.58
CA ASP A 103 -3.81 -14.16 10.59
C ASP A 103 -4.39 -13.44 9.37
N VAL A 104 -3.84 -12.27 9.01
CA VAL A 104 -4.26 -11.55 7.79
C VAL A 104 -3.99 -12.39 6.54
N ARG A 105 -2.85 -13.10 6.46
CA ARG A 105 -2.57 -14.02 5.35
C ARG A 105 -3.58 -15.16 5.28
N ASN A 106 -4.01 -15.69 6.42
CA ASN A 106 -5.01 -16.75 6.51
C ASN A 106 -6.38 -16.25 6.03
N GLU A 107 -6.82 -15.08 6.49
CA GLU A 107 -8.09 -14.46 6.09
C GLU A 107 -8.15 -14.18 4.57
N ILE A 108 -7.05 -13.67 3.99
CA ILE A 108 -6.96 -13.46 2.54
C ILE A 108 -7.12 -14.77 1.75
N ARG A 109 -6.54 -15.88 2.24
CA ARG A 109 -6.71 -17.18 1.56
C ARG A 109 -8.15 -17.69 1.66
N GLU A 110 -8.78 -17.54 2.82
CA GLU A 110 -10.16 -17.97 3.02
C GLU A 110 -11.12 -17.20 2.12
N LEU A 111 -10.99 -15.88 2.07
CA LEU A 111 -11.80 -15.03 1.19
C LEU A 111 -11.62 -15.39 -0.29
N LYS A 112 -10.40 -15.71 -0.72
CA LYS A 112 -10.14 -16.19 -2.09
C LYS A 112 -10.85 -17.51 -2.37
N GLN A 113 -10.76 -18.49 -1.47
CA GLN A 113 -11.45 -19.78 -1.61
C GLN A 113 -12.98 -19.61 -1.66
N GLN A 114 -13.53 -18.73 -0.83
CA GLN A 114 -14.96 -18.41 -0.86
C GLN A 114 -15.38 -17.81 -2.20
N LEU A 115 -14.58 -16.86 -2.74
CA LEU A 115 -14.86 -16.25 -4.04
C LEU A 115 -14.83 -17.28 -5.17
N ASP A 116 -13.83 -18.16 -5.20
CA ASP A 116 -13.71 -19.22 -6.20
C ASP A 116 -14.88 -20.20 -6.13
N SER A 117 -15.31 -20.57 -4.91
CA SER A 117 -16.45 -21.45 -4.69
C SER A 117 -17.78 -20.82 -5.13
N GLN A 118 -18.00 -19.55 -4.82
CA GLN A 118 -19.17 -18.78 -5.25
C GLN A 118 -19.20 -18.65 -6.77
N TYR A 119 -18.06 -18.33 -7.40
CA TYR A 119 -17.95 -18.25 -8.85
C TYR A 119 -18.28 -19.60 -9.52
N GLY A 120 -17.76 -20.70 -8.99
CA GLY A 120 -18.08 -22.04 -9.49
C GLY A 120 -19.57 -22.37 -9.38
N THR A 121 -20.23 -21.96 -8.30
CA THR A 121 -21.69 -22.14 -8.10
C THR A 121 -22.49 -21.29 -9.09
N PHE A 122 -22.10 -20.03 -9.28
CA PHE A 122 -22.72 -19.14 -10.26
C PHE A 122 -22.63 -19.69 -11.69
N VAL A 123 -21.47 -20.18 -12.11
CA VAL A 123 -21.27 -20.79 -13.43
C VAL A 123 -22.16 -22.03 -13.60
N LYS A 124 -22.27 -22.88 -12.58
CA LYS A 124 -23.16 -24.05 -12.61
C LYS A 124 -24.63 -23.63 -12.75
N MET A 125 -25.06 -22.61 -12.00
CA MET A 125 -26.43 -22.08 -12.09
C MET A 125 -26.70 -21.47 -13.47
N GLN A 126 -25.76 -20.70 -14.02
CA GLN A 126 -25.88 -20.14 -15.38
C GLN A 126 -26.02 -21.25 -16.43
N LYS A 127 -25.26 -22.33 -16.31
CA LYS A 127 -25.35 -23.49 -17.21
C LYS A 127 -26.69 -24.22 -17.06
N PHE A 128 -27.19 -24.37 -15.84
CA PHE A 128 -28.49 -24.98 -15.56
C PHE A 128 -29.63 -24.15 -16.17
N MET A 129 -29.66 -22.84 -15.92
CA MET A 129 -30.66 -21.93 -16.49
C MET A 129 -30.60 -21.90 -18.02
N ARG A 130 -29.41 -21.97 -18.63
CA ARG A 130 -29.32 -22.08 -20.10
C ARG A 130 -29.90 -23.39 -20.63
N LYS A 131 -29.76 -24.49 -19.89
CA LYS A 131 -30.22 -25.82 -20.31
C LYS A 131 -31.72 -26.01 -20.11
N HIS A 132 -32.30 -25.42 -19.07
CA HIS A 132 -33.71 -25.62 -18.67
C HIS A 132 -34.58 -24.35 -18.77
N GLY A 133 -34.01 -23.21 -19.12
CA GLY A 133 -34.74 -21.93 -19.23
C GLY A 133 -35.62 -21.80 -20.47
N HIS A 134 -35.67 -22.82 -21.35
CA HIS A 134 -36.60 -22.90 -22.47
C HIS A 134 -37.89 -23.68 -22.15
N ASP A 135 -37.96 -24.40 -21.02
CA ASP A 135 -39.11 -25.28 -20.65
C ASP A 135 -40.26 -24.52 -19.96
N LEU A 136 -40.16 -23.20 -19.80
CA LEU A 136 -41.17 -22.37 -19.11
C LEU A 136 -41.89 -21.39 -20.06
N SER A 137 -41.76 -21.55 -21.37
CA SER A 137 -42.31 -20.62 -22.37
C SER A 137 -43.03 -21.32 -23.52
N ASP A 138 -43.70 -22.43 -23.27
CA ASP A 138 -44.67 -22.99 -24.22
C ASP A 138 -45.72 -23.79 -23.44
N ASP A 139 -46.83 -23.13 -23.12
CA ASP A 139 -48.15 -23.72 -22.88
C ASP A 139 -49.07 -22.58 -22.45
N GLU A 140 -49.54 -21.76 -23.40
CA GLU A 140 -50.86 -21.11 -23.39
C GLU A 140 -51.05 -20.48 -24.77
N ASP A 141 -51.17 -21.29 -25.82
CA ASP A 141 -51.86 -20.90 -27.06
C ASP A 141 -52.27 -22.18 -27.78
N GLU A 142 -53.45 -22.71 -27.47
CA GLU A 142 -54.37 -23.30 -28.46
C GLU A 142 -55.68 -23.74 -27.80
N GLN A 143 -56.77 -23.02 -28.10
CA GLN A 143 -58.05 -23.57 -28.63
C GLN A 143 -59.08 -22.43 -28.72
N THR A 144 -59.39 -21.92 -29.92
CA THR A 144 -60.59 -22.25 -30.76
C THR A 144 -61.90 -21.92 -30.04
N GLU A 145 -62.92 -21.21 -30.56
CA GLU A 145 -63.51 -21.11 -31.89
C GLU A 145 -64.79 -20.23 -31.74
N SER A 146 -65.54 -20.05 -32.82
CA SER A 146 -66.56 -19.04 -33.12
C SER A 146 -67.87 -18.98 -32.29
N ASP A 147 -68.56 -17.88 -32.55
CA ASP A 147 -70.02 -17.60 -32.50
C ASP A 147 -70.74 -17.47 -31.14
N VAL A 148 -71.17 -16.23 -30.84
CA VAL A 148 -72.60 -15.80 -30.77
C VAL A 148 -72.69 -14.28 -30.84
#